data_AF-A0A9N9J3J7-F1
#
_entry.id   AF-A0A9N9J3J7-F1
#
_cell.length_a   1.000
_cell.length_b   1.000
_cell.length_c   1.000
_cell.angle_alpha   90.00
_cell.angle_beta   90.00
_cell.angle_gamma   90.00
#
_symmetry.space_group_name_H-M   'P 1'
#
loop_
_entity.id
_entity.type
_entity.pdbx_description
1 polymer ?
#
loop_
_entity_poly.entity_id
_entity_poly.type
_entity_poly.pdbx_seq_one_letter_code
_entity_poly.pdbx_strand_id
1 'polypeptide(L)'
;TERVKNPNISTSINNVFNLQRKSLMKNVKPGDEVLFSFFRNFNDHQTPMFQVFVAYKEGQRREQKFSMRCLLPYKTSFIALGNYTTITGLNLIFSTLPIHLRIIQNLINEIWIIPVNVGELAFQGDITVDGNLAYTIRKVGHAIHIVSFDDVGGFARIKSPDSNGDLYILRLHKESLSTLHTTFEDSYWAKSNDFTTIPHSPLIVSWGTQNVYFDPSNSLLETQYGDQEHEITILSSKEPADHVRFQSHPTYPLPFVYKKQFTAGEKTSEVHLVPKLVRWSYRTTNFNDLDW
;
A
#
# COMPACT_ATOMS: atom_id res chain seq x y z
N THR A 1 10.36 -15.37 6.46
CA THR A 1 10.54 -14.51 7.66
C THR A 1 10.86 -15.37 8.85
N GLU A 2 11.60 -14.86 9.83
CA GLU A 2 11.92 -15.57 11.09
C GLU A 2 11.35 -14.83 12.31
N ARG A 3 11.09 -15.55 13.41
CA ARG A 3 10.51 -14.97 14.63
C ARG A 3 11.53 -14.11 15.36
N VAL A 4 11.13 -12.91 15.79
CA VAL A 4 11.96 -12.03 16.62
C VAL A 4 11.99 -12.59 18.05
N LYS A 5 13.19 -12.80 18.60
CA LYS A 5 13.39 -13.35 19.95
C LYS A 5 13.00 -12.36 21.05
N ASN A 6 13.36 -11.09 20.85
CA ASN A 6 13.08 -9.99 21.78
C ASN A 6 12.20 -8.95 21.08
N PRO A 7 10.86 -9.10 21.15
CA PRO A 7 9.93 -8.13 20.59
C PRO A 7 10.14 -6.72 21.16
N ASN A 8 10.13 -5.71 20.30
CA ASN A 8 10.25 -4.30 20.68
C ASN A 8 8.92 -3.54 20.64
N ILE A 9 7.83 -4.23 20.30
CA ILE A 9 6.48 -3.66 20.23
C ILE A 9 5.60 -4.28 21.32
N SER A 10 4.85 -3.45 22.02
CA SER A 10 3.85 -3.87 23.01
C SER A 10 2.58 -3.02 22.93
N THR A 11 1.52 -3.40 23.65
CA THR A 11 0.20 -2.75 23.58
C THR A 11 -0.28 -2.35 24.97
N SER A 12 -1.07 -1.28 25.06
CA SER A 12 -1.62 -0.79 26.35
C SER A 12 -2.77 -1.62 26.90
N ILE A 13 -3.28 -2.58 26.13
CA ILE A 13 -4.36 -3.47 26.54
C ILE A 13 -3.90 -4.93 26.48
N ASN A 14 -4.46 -5.75 27.36
CA ASN A 14 -4.20 -7.19 27.41
C ASN A 14 -4.94 -7.93 26.29
N ASN A 15 -4.50 -9.15 25.99
CA ASN A 15 -5.13 -10.05 25.02
C ASN A 15 -5.16 -9.51 23.57
N VAL A 16 -4.23 -8.61 23.23
CA VAL A 16 -3.86 -8.33 21.84
C VAL A 16 -2.64 -9.16 21.50
N PHE A 17 -2.78 -10.08 20.54
CA PHE A 17 -1.62 -10.77 20.01
C PHE A 17 -0.78 -9.81 19.19
N ASN A 18 0.53 -9.85 19.44
CA ASN A 18 1.54 -9.15 18.65
C ASN A 18 2.73 -10.10 18.45
N LEU A 19 2.69 -10.85 17.35
CA LEU A 19 3.82 -11.69 16.96
C LEU A 19 4.72 -10.91 16.00
N GLN A 20 5.99 -10.78 16.34
CA GLN A 20 6.96 -10.09 15.49
C GLN A 20 7.83 -11.06 14.71
N ARG A 21 7.99 -10.80 13.41
CA ARG A 21 8.85 -11.56 12.49
C ARG A 21 9.68 -10.60 11.65
N LYS A 22 10.89 -10.99 11.27
CA LYS A 22 11.74 -10.22 10.37
C LYS A 22 11.99 -10.92 9.04
N SER A 23 12.24 -10.17 7.98
CA SER A 23 12.54 -10.69 6.65
C SER A 23 13.83 -11.52 6.65
N LEU A 24 13.85 -12.59 5.84
CA LEU A 24 15.07 -13.34 5.54
C LEU A 24 15.53 -12.88 4.17
N MET A 25 16.42 -11.88 4.12
CA MET A 25 16.95 -11.37 2.86
C MET A 25 18.42 -11.73 2.74
N LYS A 26 18.81 -12.27 1.58
CA LYS A 26 20.22 -12.45 1.24
C LYS A 26 20.86 -11.05 1.14
N ASN A 27 22.03 -10.85 1.74
CA ASN A 27 22.81 -9.60 1.70
C ASN A 27 22.27 -8.39 2.48
N VAL A 28 21.34 -8.58 3.42
CA VAL A 28 20.92 -7.51 4.35
C VAL A 28 21.73 -7.62 5.63
N LYS A 29 22.26 -6.48 6.12
CA LYS A 29 23.01 -6.46 7.38
C LYS A 29 22.06 -6.77 8.56
N PRO A 30 22.53 -7.49 9.59
CA PRO A 30 21.75 -7.65 10.81
C PRO A 30 21.35 -6.29 11.38
N GLY A 31 20.06 -6.07 11.61
CA GLY A 31 19.48 -4.80 12.04
C GLY A 31 18.71 -4.05 10.95
N ASP A 32 18.96 -4.34 9.68
CA ASP A 32 18.30 -3.69 8.53
C ASP A 32 17.14 -4.54 7.98
N GLU A 33 16.77 -5.64 8.65
CA GLU A 33 15.71 -6.52 8.18
C GLU A 33 14.32 -5.89 8.40
N VAL A 34 13.46 -6.01 7.40
CA VAL A 34 12.07 -5.54 7.47
C VAL A 34 11.32 -6.29 8.56
N LEU A 35 10.64 -5.53 9.43
CA LEU A 35 9.88 -6.03 10.56
C LEU A 35 8.40 -6.13 10.22
N PHE A 36 7.81 -7.29 10.50
CA PHE A 36 6.39 -7.57 10.38
C PHE A 36 5.82 -7.84 11.77
N SER A 37 4.83 -7.07 12.19
CA SER A 37 4.12 -7.28 13.46
C SER A 37 2.68 -7.71 13.18
N PHE A 38 2.36 -8.95 13.53
CA PHE A 38 1.05 -9.55 13.28
C PHE A 38 0.15 -9.24 14.47
N PHE A 39 -0.72 -8.24 14.30
CA PHE A 39 -1.67 -7.84 15.32
C PHE A 39 -2.98 -8.60 15.21
N ARG A 40 -3.52 -9.02 16.35
CA ARG A 40 -4.89 -9.53 16.44
C ARG A 40 -5.53 -9.13 17.76
N ASN A 41 -6.69 -8.50 17.70
CA ASN A 41 -7.40 -8.05 18.90
C ASN A 41 -8.36 -9.14 19.40
N PHE A 42 -8.04 -9.73 20.55
CA PHE A 42 -8.96 -10.57 21.33
C PHE A 42 -9.16 -10.02 22.74
N ASN A 43 -9.03 -8.71 22.91
CA ASN A 43 -9.32 -8.08 24.18
C ASN A 43 -10.76 -8.37 24.60
N ASP A 44 -10.94 -8.89 25.83
CA ASP A 44 -12.24 -9.33 26.32
C ASP A 44 -13.22 -8.17 26.53
N HIS A 45 -12.70 -6.96 26.74
CA HIS A 45 -13.49 -5.72 26.81
C HIS A 45 -13.82 -5.14 25.43
N GLN A 46 -13.39 -5.82 24.35
CA GLN A 46 -13.64 -5.43 22.96
C GLN A 46 -13.16 -4.02 22.62
N THR A 47 -12.19 -3.50 23.36
CA THR A 47 -11.66 -2.14 23.19
C THR A 47 -10.99 -2.02 21.81
N PRO A 48 -11.52 -1.19 20.89
CA PRO A 48 -10.99 -1.12 19.53
C PRO A 48 -9.80 -0.16 19.41
N MET A 49 -9.69 0.83 20.30
CA MET A 49 -8.61 1.83 20.28
C MET A 49 -7.66 1.63 21.45
N PHE A 50 -6.37 1.57 21.17
CA PHE A 50 -5.34 1.43 22.19
C PHE A 50 -4.01 2.03 21.74
N GLN A 51 -3.06 2.13 22.67
CA GLN A 51 -1.71 2.58 22.37
C GLN A 51 -0.82 1.38 22.05
N VAL A 52 0.01 1.52 21.03
CA VAL A 52 1.10 0.62 20.70
C VAL A 52 2.39 1.31 21.16
N PHE A 53 3.16 0.65 22.03
CA PHE A 53 4.45 1.16 22.48
C PHE A 53 5.57 0.54 21.66
N VAL A 54 6.44 1.41 21.13
CA VAL A 54 7.60 1.05 20.32
C VAL A 54 8.86 1.38 21.08
N ALA A 55 9.71 0.39 21.30
CA ALA A 55 11.08 0.57 21.75
C ALA A 55 12.00 0.65 20.52
N TYR A 56 12.68 1.77 20.36
CA TYR A 56 13.52 2.05 19.20
C TYR A 56 14.89 2.56 19.63
N LYS A 57 15.94 2.04 19.00
CA LYS A 57 17.33 2.42 19.26
C LYS A 57 17.99 2.84 17.97
N GLU A 58 18.34 4.12 17.88
CA GLU A 58 19.08 4.67 16.75
C GLU A 58 20.60 4.45 16.94
N GLY A 59 21.16 3.45 16.26
CA GLY A 59 22.58 3.13 16.33
C GLY A 59 23.06 2.89 17.77
N GLN A 60 24.06 3.66 18.22
CA GLN A 60 24.61 3.57 19.59
C GLN A 60 23.89 4.46 20.61
N ARG A 61 22.84 5.20 20.21
CA ARG A 61 22.11 6.10 21.12
C ARG A 61 21.28 5.29 22.13
N ARG A 62 20.81 5.98 23.18
CA ARG A 62 19.90 5.41 24.18
C ARG A 62 18.59 5.00 23.52
N GLU A 63 18.07 3.84 23.90
CA GLU A 63 16.74 3.39 23.50
C GLU A 63 15.68 4.41 23.92
N GLN A 64 14.82 4.78 22.98
CA GLN A 64 13.66 5.63 23.20
C GLN A 64 12.40 4.78 23.11
N LYS A 65 11.45 5.04 24.01
CA LYS A 65 10.12 4.43 23.98
C LYS A 65 9.09 5.49 23.66
N PHE A 66 8.21 5.19 22.72
CA PHE A 66 7.11 6.08 22.35
C PHE A 66 5.82 5.30 22.13
N SER A 67 4.69 5.99 22.29
CA SER A 67 3.38 5.44 21.99
C SER A 67 2.90 5.90 20.61
N MET A 68 2.13 5.02 19.98
CA MET A 68 1.41 5.27 18.74
C MET A 68 -0.05 4.86 18.90
N ARG A 69 -0.98 5.61 18.31
CA ARG A 69 -2.40 5.23 18.29
C ARG A 69 -2.65 4.07 17.35
N CYS A 70 -3.54 3.16 17.72
CA CYS A 70 -3.97 2.04 16.88
C CYS A 70 -5.48 1.82 17.05
N LEU A 71 -6.21 1.73 15.94
CA LEU A 71 -7.58 1.23 15.92
C LEU A 71 -7.59 -0.15 15.27
N LEU A 72 -7.97 -1.15 16.06
CA LEU A 72 -8.12 -2.53 15.66
C LEU A 72 -9.37 -3.12 16.33
N PRO A 73 -10.50 -3.27 15.62
CA PRO A 73 -11.73 -3.81 16.20
C PRO A 73 -11.56 -5.23 16.76
N TYR A 74 -12.44 -5.62 17.68
CA TYR A 74 -12.43 -6.97 18.24
C TYR A 74 -12.54 -8.05 17.16
N LYS A 75 -11.78 -9.15 17.32
CA LYS A 75 -11.65 -10.28 16.37
C LYS A 75 -11.10 -9.92 14.99
N THR A 76 -10.50 -8.74 14.84
CA THR A 76 -9.81 -8.36 13.59
C THR A 76 -8.29 -8.44 13.74
N SER A 77 -7.60 -8.45 12.60
CA SER A 77 -6.15 -8.57 12.53
C SER A 77 -5.59 -7.83 11.33
N PHE A 78 -4.36 -7.35 11.44
CA PHE A 78 -3.57 -6.87 10.31
C PHE A 78 -2.09 -7.10 10.56
N ILE A 79 -1.29 -6.91 9.51
CA ILE A 79 0.17 -6.97 9.58
C ILE A 79 0.70 -5.53 9.50
N ALA A 80 1.34 -5.09 10.57
CA ALA A 80 2.05 -3.82 10.63
C ALA A 80 3.45 -3.97 10.04
N LEU A 81 3.88 -2.94 9.32
CA LEU A 81 5.23 -2.80 8.78
C LEU A 81 6.10 -1.97 9.73
N GLY A 82 7.36 -2.37 9.89
CA GLY A 82 8.37 -1.59 10.60
C GLY A 82 9.76 -1.85 10.04
N ASN A 83 10.73 -1.06 10.49
CA ASN A 83 12.11 -1.08 10.02
C ASN A 83 12.20 -1.17 8.48
N TYR A 84 11.51 -0.25 7.80
CA TYR A 84 11.36 -0.27 6.35
C TYR A 84 11.92 1.02 5.75
N THR A 85 12.91 0.89 4.87
CA THR A 85 13.44 1.99 4.09
C THR A 85 12.77 2.02 2.73
N THR A 86 12.07 3.13 2.43
CA THR A 86 11.46 3.36 1.11
C THR A 86 12.53 3.58 0.04
N ILE A 87 12.15 3.52 -1.24
CA ILE A 87 13.07 3.88 -2.34
C ILE A 87 13.55 5.34 -2.26
N THR A 88 12.76 6.20 -1.60
CA THR A 88 13.10 7.61 -1.36
C THR A 88 14.17 7.78 -0.28
N GLY A 89 14.51 6.72 0.48
CA GLY A 89 15.42 6.80 1.63
C GLY A 89 14.75 7.20 2.94
N LEU A 90 13.43 7.46 2.96
CA LEU A 90 12.68 7.59 4.21
C LEU A 90 12.71 6.26 4.99
N ASN A 91 13.07 6.36 6.27
CA ASN A 91 13.16 5.22 7.19
C ASN A 91 11.92 5.16 8.08
N LEU A 92 10.99 4.25 7.77
CA LEU A 92 9.85 3.93 8.61
C LEU A 92 10.32 3.08 9.79
N ILE A 93 10.18 3.61 11.00
CA ILE A 93 10.41 2.88 12.24
C ILE A 93 9.28 1.86 12.43
N PHE A 94 8.03 2.33 12.37
CA PHE A 94 6.85 1.49 12.58
C PHE A 94 5.58 2.13 12.02
N SER A 95 4.62 1.30 11.59
CA SER A 95 3.27 1.69 11.19
C SER A 95 2.23 0.98 12.05
N THR A 96 1.30 1.73 12.64
CA THR A 96 0.07 1.15 13.22
C THR A 96 -1.10 1.14 12.22
N LEU A 97 -0.83 1.45 10.96
CA LEU A 97 -1.76 1.36 9.84
C LEU A 97 -1.36 0.20 8.91
N PRO A 98 -2.32 -0.60 8.40
CA PRO A 98 -2.00 -1.56 7.36
C PRO A 98 -1.67 -0.83 6.05
N ILE A 99 -0.62 -1.28 5.38
CA ILE A 99 -0.28 -0.85 4.02
C ILE A 99 -0.82 -1.92 3.08
N HIS A 100 -1.92 -1.62 2.38
CA HIS A 100 -2.61 -2.56 1.50
C HIS A 100 -1.84 -2.78 0.21
N LEU A 101 -1.24 -1.71 -0.31
CA LEU A 101 -0.48 -1.77 -1.55
C LEU A 101 0.70 -0.82 -1.50
N ARG A 102 1.82 -1.29 -2.06
CA ARG A 102 3.03 -0.53 -2.29
C ARG A 102 3.27 -0.48 -3.79
N ILE A 103 3.59 0.70 -4.30
CA ILE A 103 3.85 0.95 -5.72
C ILE A 103 5.12 1.77 -5.81
N ILE A 104 6.04 1.38 -6.67
CA ILE A 104 7.21 2.20 -6.99
C ILE A 104 6.90 2.91 -8.30
N GLN A 105 7.07 4.22 -8.31
CA GLN A 105 6.80 5.05 -9.47
C GLN A 105 8.08 5.73 -9.96
N ASN A 106 8.40 5.50 -11.23
CA ASN A 106 9.53 6.10 -11.93
C ASN A 106 10.88 5.91 -11.19
N LEU A 107 11.02 4.85 -10.39
CA LEU A 107 12.20 4.54 -9.55
C LEU A 107 12.60 5.63 -8.53
N ILE A 108 11.79 6.67 -8.36
CA ILE A 108 12.10 7.82 -7.52
C ILE A 108 11.04 7.98 -6.44
N ASN A 109 9.77 7.78 -6.78
CA ASN A 109 8.66 7.92 -5.86
C ASN A 109 8.18 6.56 -5.36
N GLU A 110 7.64 6.54 -4.16
CA GLU A 110 6.93 5.39 -3.61
C GLU A 110 5.51 5.80 -3.23
N ILE A 111 4.55 4.94 -3.50
CA ILE A 111 3.14 5.19 -3.22
C ILE A 111 2.62 4.07 -2.33
N TRP A 112 2.03 4.42 -1.20
CA TRP A 112 1.36 3.50 -0.29
C TRP A 112 -0.14 3.76 -0.28
N ILE A 113 -0.92 2.70 -0.48
CA ILE A 113 -2.36 2.71 -0.26
C ILE A 113 -2.64 2.19 1.14
N ILE A 114 -3.29 3.00 1.97
CA ILE A 114 -3.66 2.68 3.34
C ILE A 114 -5.16 2.98 3.55
N PRO A 115 -5.82 2.40 4.56
CA PRO A 115 -7.21 2.72 4.84
C PRO A 115 -7.37 4.10 5.50
N VAL A 116 -8.54 4.68 5.31
CA VAL A 116 -9.11 5.68 6.21
C VAL A 116 -9.44 4.98 7.52
N ASN A 117 -8.53 5.10 8.49
CA ASN A 117 -8.59 4.50 9.81
C ASN A 117 -7.65 5.24 10.78
N VAL A 118 -7.91 5.17 12.08
CA VAL A 118 -7.06 5.75 13.11
C VAL A 118 -5.79 4.93 13.29
N GLY A 119 -4.65 5.57 13.06
CA GLY A 119 -3.33 5.03 13.26
C GLY A 119 -2.26 6.06 12.90
N GLU A 120 -1.00 5.67 13.03
CA GLU A 120 0.14 6.58 12.92
C GLU A 120 1.31 5.90 12.18
N LEU A 121 2.15 6.71 11.56
CA LEU A 121 3.40 6.30 10.92
C LEU A 121 4.56 6.98 11.65
N ALA A 122 5.52 6.21 12.16
CA ALA A 122 6.71 6.75 12.82
C ALA A 122 7.90 6.67 11.86
N PHE A 123 8.50 7.82 11.57
CA PHE A 123 9.69 7.94 10.72
C PHE A 123 10.90 8.38 11.54
N GLN A 124 12.07 7.89 11.13
CA GLN A 124 13.36 8.38 11.59
C GLN A 124 13.82 9.54 10.71
N GLY A 125 14.45 10.55 11.33
CA GLY A 125 14.97 11.74 10.67
C GLY A 125 13.92 12.83 10.53
N ASP A 126 14.33 13.96 9.97
CA ASP A 126 13.42 15.07 9.67
C ASP A 126 12.53 14.74 8.49
N ILE A 127 11.25 15.09 8.61
CA ILE A 127 10.28 14.93 7.52
C ILE A 127 9.47 16.22 7.35
N THR A 128 9.00 16.42 6.12
CA THR A 128 7.94 17.39 5.82
C THR A 128 6.76 16.66 5.22
N VAL A 129 5.56 17.13 5.52
CA VAL A 129 4.31 16.55 5.01
C VAL A 129 3.50 17.65 4.32
N ASP A 130 3.00 17.39 3.13
CA ASP A 130 2.02 18.24 2.45
C ASP A 130 0.96 17.38 1.75
N GLY A 131 0.00 17.99 1.08
CA GLY A 131 -1.13 17.30 0.44
C GLY A 131 -2.47 17.88 0.86
N ASN A 132 -3.55 17.17 0.56
CA ASN A 132 -4.91 17.58 0.92
C ASN A 132 -5.46 16.87 2.17
N LEU A 133 -4.74 15.88 2.71
CA LEU A 133 -5.03 15.33 4.02
C LEU A 133 -4.57 16.28 5.12
N ALA A 134 -5.47 16.58 6.04
CA ALA A 134 -5.09 17.16 7.31
C ALA A 134 -4.23 16.16 8.09
N TYR A 135 -3.09 16.65 8.59
CA TYR A 135 -2.10 15.85 9.27
C TYR A 135 -1.62 16.53 10.55
N THR A 136 -1.11 15.73 11.48
CA THR A 136 -0.37 16.22 12.63
C THR A 136 0.95 15.46 12.76
N ILE A 137 2.00 16.16 13.21
CA ILE A 137 3.32 15.58 13.43
C ILE A 137 3.69 15.75 14.90
N ARG A 138 3.83 14.63 15.60
CA ARG A 138 4.34 14.58 16.98
C ARG A 138 5.80 14.19 16.97
N LYS A 139 6.67 15.04 17.49
CA LYS A 139 8.10 14.74 17.64
C LYS A 139 8.38 14.00 18.94
N VAL A 140 9.19 12.95 18.87
CA VAL A 140 9.73 12.25 20.05
C VAL A 140 11.24 12.31 20.02
N GLY A 141 11.83 12.90 21.05
CA GLY A 141 13.27 13.17 21.08
C GLY A 141 13.68 14.07 19.90
N HIS A 142 14.86 13.80 19.34
CA HIS A 142 15.45 14.62 18.28
C HIS A 142 15.30 14.04 16.87
N ALA A 143 14.87 12.79 16.72
CA ALA A 143 14.99 12.07 15.45
C ALA A 143 13.73 11.27 15.06
N ILE A 144 12.64 11.31 15.84
CA ILE A 144 11.44 10.52 15.56
C ILE A 144 10.28 11.46 15.29
N HIS A 145 9.69 11.34 14.10
CA HIS A 145 8.49 12.07 13.70
C HIS A 145 7.33 11.09 13.52
N ILE A 146 6.29 11.25 14.33
CA ILE A 146 5.08 10.44 14.27
C ILE A 146 4.02 11.24 13.54
N VAL A 147 3.64 10.76 12.35
CA VAL A 147 2.62 11.35 11.50
C VAL A 147 1.28 10.67 11.77
N SER A 148 0.23 11.47 11.88
CA SER A 148 -1.14 10.98 11.90
C SER A 148 -2.02 11.82 10.97
N PHE A 149 -3.06 11.20 10.44
CA PHE A 149 -3.97 11.79 9.46
C PHE A 149 -5.41 11.76 10.00
N ASP A 150 -6.19 12.79 9.68
CA ASP A 150 -7.61 12.88 10.04
C ASP A 150 -8.46 11.83 9.31
N ASP A 151 -9.63 11.46 9.82
CA ASP A 151 -10.42 10.31 9.32
C ASP A 151 -11.17 10.56 7.99
N VAL A 152 -10.44 11.04 6.98
CA VAL A 152 -10.94 11.36 5.63
C VAL A 152 -10.05 10.76 4.55
N GLY A 153 -10.63 10.49 3.37
CA GLY A 153 -9.91 10.09 2.17
C GLY A 153 -9.15 11.25 1.53
N GLY A 154 -8.03 10.94 0.87
CA GLY A 154 -7.14 11.96 0.31
C GLY A 154 -5.71 11.45 0.17
N PHE A 155 -4.79 12.34 -0.19
CA PHE A 155 -3.38 12.04 -0.22
C PHE A 155 -2.54 12.94 0.69
N ALA A 156 -1.43 12.37 1.15
CA ALA A 156 -0.34 13.10 1.75
C ALA A 156 0.96 12.76 1.02
N ARG A 157 1.86 13.71 0.97
CA ARG A 157 3.20 13.57 0.43
C ARG A 157 4.20 13.80 1.55
N ILE A 158 5.02 12.81 1.82
CA ILE A 158 6.04 12.84 2.87
C ILE A 158 7.41 12.93 2.18
N LYS A 159 8.21 13.91 2.61
CA LYS A 159 9.56 14.16 2.07
C LYS A 159 10.61 14.11 3.16
N SER A 160 11.77 13.59 2.80
CA SER A 160 13.01 13.78 3.57
C SER A 160 13.83 14.89 2.93
N PRO A 161 14.50 15.76 3.71
CA PRO A 161 15.43 16.77 3.18
C PRO A 161 16.52 16.19 2.27
N ASP A 162 16.93 14.96 2.54
CA ASP A 162 18.03 14.28 1.84
C ASP A 162 17.57 13.39 0.69
N SER A 163 16.26 13.42 0.35
CA SER A 163 15.69 12.55 -0.68
C SER A 163 15.51 13.25 -2.03
N ASN A 164 15.74 12.49 -3.10
CA ASN A 164 15.43 12.90 -4.47
C ASN A 164 13.98 12.59 -4.88
N GLY A 165 13.18 11.97 -4.01
CA GLY A 165 11.82 11.53 -4.32
C GLY A 165 10.87 11.63 -3.14
N ASP A 166 9.61 11.35 -3.42
CA ASP A 166 8.52 11.56 -2.47
C ASP A 166 7.80 10.25 -2.13
N LEU A 167 7.43 10.08 -0.87
CA LEU A 167 6.50 9.04 -0.44
C LEU A 167 5.08 9.60 -0.47
N TYR A 168 4.24 9.07 -1.35
CA TYR A 168 2.81 9.39 -1.41
C TYR A 168 2.02 8.39 -0.58
N ILE A 169 1.18 8.89 0.32
CA ILE A 169 0.22 8.11 1.08
C ILE A 169 -1.17 8.40 0.51
N LEU A 170 -1.84 7.40 -0.04
CA LEU A 170 -3.22 7.49 -0.53
C LEU A 170 -4.12 6.77 0.47
N ARG A 171 -5.09 7.51 1.02
CA ARG A 171 -6.04 7.00 2.01
C ARG A 171 -7.38 6.73 1.37
N LEU A 172 -7.75 5.47 1.31
CA LEU A 172 -8.99 5.01 0.69
C LEU A 172 -9.99 4.59 1.76
N HIS A 173 -11.26 4.96 1.54
CA HIS A 173 -12.36 4.42 2.32
C HIS A 173 -12.53 2.91 2.06
N LYS A 174 -13.24 2.23 2.97
CA LYS A 174 -13.41 0.78 2.92
C LYS A 174 -14.07 0.32 1.61
N GLU A 175 -15.00 1.10 1.10
CA GLU A 175 -15.72 0.86 -0.15
C GLU A 175 -14.74 0.84 -1.33
N SER A 176 -13.89 1.88 -1.44
CA SER A 176 -12.84 1.93 -2.47
C SER A 176 -11.83 0.80 -2.33
N LEU A 177 -11.37 0.52 -1.11
CA LEU A 177 -10.45 -0.59 -0.84
C LEU A 177 -11.04 -1.96 -1.22
N SER A 178 -12.35 -2.14 -1.08
CA SER A 178 -13.03 -3.40 -1.43
C SER A 178 -13.05 -3.68 -2.94
N THR A 179 -12.81 -2.65 -3.75
CA THR A 179 -12.73 -2.71 -5.21
C THR A 179 -11.30 -2.52 -5.73
N LEU A 180 -10.29 -2.60 -4.85
CA LEU A 180 -8.90 -2.39 -5.24
C LEU A 180 -8.42 -3.54 -6.13
N HIS A 181 -8.13 -3.23 -7.39
CA HIS A 181 -7.59 -4.15 -8.38
C HIS A 181 -6.18 -3.73 -8.79
N THR A 182 -5.32 -4.72 -9.04
CA THR A 182 -3.92 -4.51 -9.43
C THR A 182 -3.54 -5.47 -10.54
N THR A 183 -2.89 -4.96 -11.59
CA THR A 183 -2.26 -5.79 -12.61
C THR A 183 -0.75 -5.67 -12.51
N PHE A 184 -0.07 -6.80 -12.40
CA PHE A 184 1.38 -6.89 -12.40
C PHE A 184 1.88 -7.33 -13.78
N GLU A 185 3.09 -6.92 -14.15
CA GLU A 185 3.78 -7.58 -15.25
C GLU A 185 4.24 -8.95 -14.75
N ASP A 186 3.83 -10.00 -15.45
CA ASP A 186 4.32 -11.33 -15.16
C ASP A 186 5.65 -11.55 -15.89
N SER A 187 6.65 -11.97 -15.13
CA SER A 187 8.03 -12.22 -15.58
C SER A 187 8.14 -13.13 -16.80
N TYR A 188 7.16 -14.01 -17.04
CA TYR A 188 7.12 -14.86 -18.23
C TYR A 188 6.80 -14.09 -19.51
N TRP A 189 6.05 -12.98 -19.40
CA TRP A 189 5.64 -12.12 -20.52
C TRP A 189 6.49 -10.85 -20.67
N ALA A 190 7.30 -10.54 -19.66
CA ALA A 190 8.32 -9.49 -19.75
C ALA A 190 9.28 -9.85 -20.89
N LYS A 191 9.15 -9.17 -22.03
CA LYS A 191 10.19 -9.24 -23.07
C LYS A 191 11.49 -8.81 -22.41
N SER A 192 12.49 -9.69 -22.44
CA SER A 192 13.65 -9.73 -21.54
C SER A 192 14.56 -8.49 -21.47
N ASN A 193 14.17 -7.34 -22.00
CA ASN A 193 14.97 -6.13 -22.14
C ASN A 193 14.24 -4.84 -21.76
N ASP A 194 13.02 -4.86 -21.22
CA ASP A 194 12.35 -3.63 -20.80
C ASP A 194 12.78 -3.23 -19.37
N PHE A 195 13.87 -2.47 -19.28
CA PHE A 195 14.42 -1.93 -18.02
C PHE A 195 13.50 -0.93 -17.31
N THR A 196 12.31 -0.66 -17.85
CA THR A 196 11.34 0.28 -17.27
C THR A 196 10.42 -0.38 -16.24
N THR A 197 10.36 -1.71 -16.19
CA THR A 197 9.46 -2.41 -15.28
C THR A 197 10.15 -2.72 -13.96
N ILE A 198 9.51 -2.27 -12.88
CA ILE A 198 10.07 -2.36 -11.53
C ILE A 198 9.59 -3.68 -10.93
N PRO A 199 10.48 -4.63 -10.65
CA PRO A 199 10.08 -5.94 -10.12
C PRO A 199 9.22 -5.77 -8.88
N HIS A 200 8.10 -6.51 -8.82
CA HIS A 200 7.17 -6.51 -7.68
C HIS A 200 6.43 -5.18 -7.43
N SER A 201 6.35 -4.29 -8.43
CA SER A 201 5.43 -3.15 -8.44
C SER A 201 4.30 -3.39 -9.44
N PRO A 202 3.04 -3.06 -9.14
CA PRO A 202 1.96 -3.16 -10.11
C PRO A 202 2.18 -2.17 -11.26
N LEU A 203 1.79 -2.58 -12.47
CA LEU A 203 1.77 -1.71 -13.66
C LEU A 203 0.66 -0.67 -13.56
N ILE A 204 -0.51 -1.13 -13.11
CA ILE A 204 -1.72 -0.35 -12.96
C ILE A 204 -2.46 -0.79 -11.72
N VAL A 205 -3.06 0.17 -11.04
CA VAL A 205 -3.92 -0.03 -9.88
C VAL A 205 -5.21 0.70 -10.15
N SER A 206 -6.34 0.13 -9.74
CA SER A 206 -7.64 0.78 -9.91
C SER A 206 -8.59 0.47 -8.76
N TRP A 207 -9.59 1.33 -8.58
CA TRP A 207 -10.70 1.12 -7.65
C TRP A 207 -11.93 1.90 -8.12
N GLY A 208 -13.10 1.56 -7.58
CA GLY A 208 -14.40 2.13 -7.95
C GLY A 208 -15.29 1.17 -8.74
N THR A 209 -14.72 0.07 -9.27
CA THR A 209 -15.45 -0.98 -9.97
C THR A 209 -14.94 -2.37 -9.63
N GLN A 210 -15.81 -3.38 -9.77
CA GLN A 210 -15.49 -4.77 -9.47
C GLN A 210 -14.75 -5.49 -10.60
N ASN A 211 -15.04 -5.17 -11.87
CA ASN A 211 -14.51 -5.91 -13.02
C ASN A 211 -13.63 -5.02 -13.89
N VAL A 212 -12.31 -5.19 -13.74
CA VAL A 212 -11.30 -4.45 -14.47
C VAL A 212 -10.32 -5.41 -15.11
N TYR A 213 -10.08 -5.24 -16.40
CA TYR A 213 -9.04 -5.95 -17.14
C TYR A 213 -8.11 -4.93 -17.78
N PHE A 214 -6.81 -5.16 -17.70
CA PHE A 214 -5.80 -4.33 -18.35
C PHE A 214 -4.99 -5.18 -19.30
N ASP A 215 -4.94 -4.78 -20.57
CA ASP A 215 -4.04 -5.34 -21.58
C ASP A 215 -2.75 -4.51 -21.64
N PRO A 216 -1.63 -5.01 -21.10
CA PRO A 216 -0.36 -4.29 -21.11
C PRO A 216 0.18 -4.05 -22.53
N SER A 217 -0.13 -4.93 -23.47
CA SER A 217 0.43 -4.86 -24.84
C SER A 217 -0.12 -3.68 -25.62
N ASN A 218 -1.41 -3.38 -25.41
CA ASN A 218 -2.11 -2.28 -26.06
C ASN A 218 -2.32 -1.09 -25.12
N SER A 219 -1.87 -1.20 -23.86
CA SER A 219 -2.16 -0.24 -22.79
C SER A 219 -3.65 0.07 -22.64
N LEU A 220 -4.51 -0.91 -22.93
CA LEU A 220 -5.97 -0.75 -22.97
C LEU A 220 -6.57 -1.21 -21.64
N LEU A 221 -7.43 -0.36 -21.07
CA LEU A 221 -8.20 -0.67 -19.88
C LEU A 221 -9.65 -0.99 -20.27
N GLU A 222 -10.08 -2.21 -19.98
CA GLU A 222 -11.46 -2.64 -20.13
C GLU A 222 -12.14 -2.71 -18.76
N THR A 223 -13.32 -2.11 -18.66
CA THR A 223 -14.10 -2.05 -17.42
C THR A 223 -15.51 -2.54 -17.70
N GLN A 224 -15.99 -3.50 -16.92
CA GLN A 224 -17.41 -3.87 -16.89
C GLN A 224 -18.00 -3.33 -15.59
N TYR A 225 -19.15 -2.66 -15.69
CA TYR A 225 -19.75 -2.02 -14.53
C TYR A 225 -21.27 -2.06 -14.53
N GLY A 226 -21.83 -2.16 -13.33
CA GLY A 226 -23.27 -2.19 -13.06
C GLY A 226 -23.84 -0.83 -12.69
N ASP A 227 -25.13 -0.80 -12.34
CA ASP A 227 -25.86 0.46 -12.09
C ASP A 227 -25.37 1.26 -10.88
N GLN A 228 -24.68 0.61 -9.94
CA GLN A 228 -24.17 1.23 -8.71
C GLN A 228 -22.76 1.81 -8.87
N GLU A 229 -22.12 1.55 -10.00
CA GLU A 229 -20.75 1.98 -10.28
C GLU A 229 -20.81 3.19 -11.21
N HIS A 230 -20.22 4.30 -10.78
CA HIS A 230 -20.31 5.58 -11.48
C HIS A 230 -18.96 6.10 -11.97
N GLU A 231 -17.88 5.59 -11.39
CA GLU A 231 -16.53 5.99 -11.75
C GLU A 231 -15.53 4.90 -11.42
N ILE A 232 -14.40 4.97 -12.12
CA ILE A 232 -13.18 4.24 -11.79
C ILE A 232 -12.05 5.25 -11.62
N THR A 233 -11.25 5.03 -10.58
CA THR A 233 -9.98 5.71 -10.39
C THR A 233 -8.87 4.76 -10.75
N ILE A 234 -7.88 5.27 -11.46
CA ILE A 234 -6.75 4.51 -11.99
C ILE A 234 -5.48 5.20 -11.56
N LEU A 235 -4.54 4.44 -11.02
CA LEU A 235 -3.19 4.86 -10.73
C LEU A 235 -2.26 4.13 -11.71
N SER A 236 -1.56 4.90 -12.53
CA SER A 236 -0.62 4.39 -13.53
C SER A 236 0.47 5.43 -13.79
N SER A 237 1.67 4.98 -14.14
CA SER A 237 2.77 5.88 -14.54
C SER A 237 2.54 6.55 -15.89
N LYS A 238 1.72 5.95 -16.74
CA LYS A 238 1.30 6.49 -18.04
C LYS A 238 -0.22 6.42 -18.13
N GLU A 239 -0.82 7.45 -18.70
CA GLU A 239 -2.27 7.45 -18.99
C GLU A 239 -2.60 6.25 -19.88
N PRO A 240 -3.53 5.36 -19.45
CA PRO A 240 -3.96 4.24 -20.28
C PRO A 240 -4.54 4.72 -21.61
N ALA A 241 -4.41 3.92 -22.66
CA ALA A 241 -5.13 4.14 -23.89
C ALA A 241 -6.61 3.84 -23.63
N ASP A 242 -7.47 4.85 -23.80
CA ASP A 242 -8.91 4.71 -23.72
C ASP A 242 -9.54 5.62 -24.78
N HIS A 243 -10.72 5.23 -25.27
CA HIS A 243 -11.50 6.01 -26.22
C HIS A 243 -12.17 7.23 -25.54
N VAL A 244 -12.23 7.24 -24.21
CA VAL A 244 -12.81 8.32 -23.39
C VAL A 244 -11.70 9.10 -22.68
N ARG A 245 -11.83 10.43 -22.61
CA ARG A 245 -10.87 11.30 -21.92
C ARG A 245 -10.91 11.07 -20.41
N PHE A 246 -9.75 10.85 -19.80
CA PHE A 246 -9.60 10.88 -18.35
C PHE A 246 -9.70 12.31 -17.81
N GLN A 247 -10.28 12.43 -16.63
CA GLN A 247 -10.40 13.67 -15.88
C GLN A 247 -9.41 13.67 -14.72
N SER A 248 -9.02 14.87 -14.26
CA SER A 248 -8.27 15.01 -13.01
C SER A 248 -9.13 14.56 -11.84
N HIS A 249 -8.57 13.78 -10.93
CA HIS A 249 -9.30 13.30 -9.77
C HIS A 249 -9.36 14.39 -8.68
N PRO A 250 -10.55 14.83 -8.22
CA PRO A 250 -10.67 15.94 -7.25
C PRO A 250 -10.02 15.62 -5.90
N THR A 251 -10.19 14.39 -5.39
CA THR A 251 -9.57 13.92 -4.13
C THR A 251 -8.09 13.56 -4.25
N TYR A 252 -7.62 13.26 -5.46
CA TYR A 252 -6.25 12.80 -5.72
C TYR A 252 -5.70 13.52 -6.95
N PRO A 253 -5.49 14.85 -6.90
CA PRO A 253 -5.05 15.66 -8.04
C PRO A 253 -3.55 15.44 -8.31
N LEU A 254 -3.17 14.18 -8.53
CA LEU A 254 -1.81 13.71 -8.75
C LEU A 254 -1.65 13.38 -10.24
N PRO A 255 -0.48 13.66 -10.86
CA PRO A 255 -0.29 13.52 -12.31
C PRO A 255 -0.34 12.07 -12.82
N PHE A 256 -0.41 11.12 -11.90
CA PHE A 256 -0.44 9.68 -12.14
C PHE A 256 -1.74 9.02 -11.62
N VAL A 257 -2.72 9.84 -11.23
CA VAL A 257 -4.05 9.37 -10.83
C VAL A 257 -5.07 9.95 -11.80
N TYR A 258 -5.76 9.04 -12.48
CA TYR A 258 -6.73 9.32 -13.52
C TYR A 258 -8.12 8.91 -13.05
N LYS A 259 -9.14 9.68 -13.44
CA LYS A 259 -10.54 9.36 -13.16
C LYS A 259 -11.31 9.21 -14.46
N LYS A 260 -12.07 8.13 -14.59
CA LYS A 260 -13.06 7.94 -15.66
C LYS A 260 -14.44 7.88 -15.04
N GLN A 261 -15.33 8.76 -15.50
CA GLN A 261 -16.75 8.70 -15.15
C GLN A 261 -17.47 7.82 -16.17
N PHE A 262 -18.39 6.99 -15.69
CA PHE A 262 -19.22 6.16 -16.56
C PHE A 262 -20.46 6.93 -16.99
N THR A 263 -20.76 6.89 -18.28
CA THR A 263 -21.97 7.52 -18.82
C THR A 263 -23.09 6.50 -18.94
N ALA A 264 -24.34 6.95 -18.76
CA ALA A 264 -25.50 6.06 -18.72
C ALA A 264 -25.74 5.22 -19.99
N GLY A 265 -25.08 5.54 -21.12
CA GLY A 265 -25.18 4.81 -22.38
C GLY A 265 -24.09 3.75 -22.62
N GLU A 266 -23.03 3.73 -21.80
CA GLU A 266 -21.95 2.73 -21.86
C GLU A 266 -22.18 1.55 -20.90
N LYS A 267 -23.34 1.54 -20.22
CA LYS A 267 -23.75 0.48 -19.31
C LYS A 267 -23.86 -0.85 -20.04
N THR A 268 -22.98 -1.79 -19.73
CA THR A 268 -23.16 -3.18 -20.11
C THR A 268 -24.14 -3.81 -19.13
N SER A 269 -25.43 -3.91 -19.51
CA SER A 269 -26.49 -4.52 -18.69
C SER A 269 -26.20 -5.98 -18.31
N GLU A 270 -25.26 -6.61 -19.00
CA GLU A 270 -24.78 -7.95 -18.72
C GLU A 270 -23.36 -7.86 -18.15
N VAL A 271 -23.24 -7.87 -16.82
CA VAL A 271 -21.98 -8.27 -16.19
C VAL A 271 -21.76 -9.72 -16.61
N HIS A 272 -20.92 -9.93 -17.63
CA HIS A 272 -20.60 -11.27 -18.10
C HIS A 272 -19.70 -11.94 -17.05
N LEU A 273 -20.33 -12.55 -16.03
CA LEU A 273 -19.67 -13.38 -15.01
C LEU A 273 -18.98 -14.62 -15.60
N VAL A 274 -19.18 -14.86 -16.90
CA VAL A 274 -18.49 -15.91 -17.65
C VAL A 274 -17.56 -15.21 -18.65
N PRO A 275 -16.23 -15.26 -18.44
CA PRO A 275 -15.30 -14.79 -19.46
C PRO A 275 -15.59 -15.55 -20.75
N LYS A 276 -15.91 -14.84 -21.83
CA LYS A 276 -15.95 -15.44 -23.15
C LYS A 276 -14.51 -15.80 -23.50
N LEU A 277 -14.22 -17.09 -23.51
CA LEU A 277 -12.90 -17.61 -23.83
C LEU A 277 -12.63 -17.42 -25.33
N VAL A 278 -12.14 -16.24 -25.72
CA VAL A 278 -11.76 -15.94 -27.11
C VAL A 278 -10.25 -16.05 -27.23
N ARG A 279 -9.75 -16.77 -28.26
CA ARG A 279 -8.32 -16.98 -28.56
C ARG A 279 -7.51 -17.74 -27.48
N TRP A 280 -8.10 -18.80 -26.94
CA TRP A 280 -7.37 -19.69 -26.04
C TRP A 280 -6.35 -20.49 -26.84
N SER A 281 -5.10 -20.47 -26.39
CA SER A 281 -4.06 -21.38 -26.84
C SER A 281 -3.93 -22.53 -25.85
N TYR A 282 -3.84 -23.76 -26.35
CA TYR A 282 -3.48 -24.89 -25.52
C TYR A 282 -1.95 -24.92 -25.39
N ARG A 283 -1.45 -25.16 -24.18
CA ARG A 283 -0.06 -25.55 -23.96
C ARG A 283 -0.05 -26.94 -23.38
N THR A 284 0.58 -27.87 -24.08
CA THR A 284 0.95 -29.16 -23.49
C THR A 284 2.15 -28.90 -22.60
N THR A 285 1.96 -28.98 -21.28
CA THR A 285 3.07 -28.92 -20.32
C THR A 285 3.50 -30.34 -20.00
N ASN A 286 4.74 -30.69 -20.34
CA ASN A 286 5.33 -31.93 -19.87
C ASN A 286 5.85 -31.69 -18.45
N PHE A 287 5.14 -32.21 -17.46
CA PHE A 287 5.49 -32.04 -16.05
C PHE A 287 6.87 -32.63 -15.69
N ASN A 288 7.41 -33.53 -16.52
CA ASN A 288 8.73 -34.12 -16.32
C ASN A 288 9.89 -33.19 -16.72
N ASP A 289 9.62 -32.13 -17.49
CA ASP A 289 10.64 -31.20 -18.00
C ASP A 289 10.73 -29.91 -17.15
N LEU A 290 10.05 -29.87 -16.01
CA LEU A 290 10.09 -28.75 -15.08
C LEU A 290 11.11 -29.02 -13.99
N ASP A 291 11.96 -28.03 -13.68
CA ASP A 291 13.03 -28.11 -12.68
C ASP A 291 12.51 -28.05 -11.22
N TRP A 292 11.56 -28.93 -10.89
CA TRP A 292 11.19 -29.19 -9.48
C TRP A 292 12.12 -30.20 -8.82
#